data_AF-A0A961EY04-F1
#
_entry.id   AF-A0A961EY04-F1
#
_cell.length_a   1.000
_cell.length_b   1.000
_cell.length_c   1.000
_cell.angle_alpha   90.00
_cell.angle_beta   90.00
_cell.angle_gamma   90.00
#
_symmetry.space_group_name_H-M   'P 1'
#
loop_
_entity.id
_entity.type
_entity.pdbx_description
1 polymer ?
#
loop_
_entity_poly.entity_id
_entity_poly.type
_entity_poly.pdbx_seq_one_letter_code
_entity_poly.pdbx_strand_id
1 'polypeptide(L)'
;MRALKPGGKRVDQKSDHRHFLLAQPLFENVPPRSPAFQKFIQEIQLRHFEKDEIIYRRGDESNHFYLVRDGEIQIRRQEQSDDGADSRNATVFAINRGGVFGEVSFLTGEAHSSYARASLDSMVYCVPGKAFLKLLSLEPAVGQNLALELSRRVRRAHSGEKQETPARVHTLFYPEDPRRGSELCLELGRALNQENPDAVLLLNFNRYSVLKSESFPLMSLIWNRWPNVETSVILDNAEHAEGGFDVLAGHEVFDSGINSDAIVDIVPAILGRLKKYYSAILIDAGRDADHPVVARALSQSDRVMLARNPRTPLNSPKGNLWKEVTAFCTEHIDDFFTRVITISDEKGGRRPHDDSETWASINPYSALYRNHIRLRSVRDASLQIGTPERAFQTGINRLARMLSGTRRGLVLSGGGARAFAHIGVLEVLDQAGIDFDVVAGTSMGSVVGAGYALGKDAREIEAMVAKIIPDSKAILDKTIPLISFFRGHKLNRAVLDAFGDARFEDTEIP
;
A
#
# COMPACT_ATOMS: atom_id res chain seq x y z
N MET A 1 -3.74 -40.78 -12.02
CA MET A 1 -4.10 -39.46 -11.49
C MET A 1 -3.03 -39.02 -10.48
N ARG A 2 -2.24 -38.00 -10.81
CA ARG A 2 -1.28 -37.43 -9.86
C ARG A 2 -2.05 -36.45 -8.97
N ALA A 3 -2.30 -36.83 -7.72
CA ALA A 3 -2.72 -35.87 -6.70
C ALA A 3 -1.71 -34.71 -6.69
N LEU A 4 -2.18 -33.48 -6.92
CA LEU A 4 -1.34 -32.30 -6.82
C LEU A 4 -0.75 -32.26 -5.42
N LYS A 5 0.59 -32.25 -5.33
CA LYS A 5 1.26 -31.98 -4.05
C LYS A 5 0.84 -30.57 -3.62
N PRO A 6 0.59 -30.32 -2.33
CA PRO A 6 0.38 -28.96 -1.86
C PRO A 6 1.56 -28.07 -2.29
N GLY A 7 1.32 -26.77 -2.55
CA GLY A 7 2.39 -25.78 -2.76
C GLY A 7 3.20 -25.50 -1.48
N GLY A 8 4.11 -24.53 -1.52
CA GLY A 8 4.89 -24.09 -0.35
C GLY A 8 6.01 -25.04 0.10
N LYS A 9 7.02 -24.46 0.76
CA LYS A 9 8.18 -25.18 1.31
C LYS A 9 7.82 -25.87 2.63
N ARG A 10 8.15 -27.15 2.79
CA ARG A 10 7.87 -27.88 4.04
C ARG A 10 8.79 -27.40 5.17
N VAL A 11 8.22 -27.20 6.35
CA VAL A 11 8.96 -26.82 7.56
C VAL A 11 8.86 -27.93 8.61
N ASP A 12 9.99 -28.50 9.01
CA ASP A 12 10.07 -29.49 10.09
C ASP A 12 10.31 -28.79 11.44
N GLN A 13 9.28 -28.11 11.97
CA GLN A 13 9.23 -27.73 13.39
C GLN A 13 8.27 -28.68 14.11
N LYS A 14 8.78 -29.44 15.09
CA LYS A 14 7.97 -30.38 15.90
C LYS A 14 7.43 -29.76 17.19
N SER A 15 7.89 -28.56 17.57
CA SER A 15 7.43 -27.88 18.78
C SER A 15 6.16 -27.06 18.52
N ASP A 16 5.20 -27.21 19.43
CA ASP A 16 4.04 -26.32 19.64
C ASP A 16 2.79 -26.47 18.74
N HIS A 17 2.75 -27.46 17.83
CA HIS A 17 1.56 -27.69 16.97
C HIS A 17 0.29 -27.99 17.79
N ARG A 18 0.43 -28.84 18.82
CA ARG A 18 -0.70 -29.26 19.65
C ARG A 18 -1.32 -28.10 20.39
N HIS A 19 -0.50 -27.28 21.04
CA HIS A 19 -0.96 -26.17 21.86
C HIS A 19 -1.69 -25.14 20.99
N PHE A 20 -1.08 -24.75 19.87
CA PHE A 20 -1.71 -23.85 18.91
C PHE A 20 -3.05 -24.40 18.39
N LEU A 21 -3.08 -25.66 17.92
CA LEU A 21 -4.29 -26.24 17.33
C LEU A 21 -5.42 -26.35 18.36
N LEU A 22 -5.16 -26.81 19.59
CA LEU A 22 -6.19 -26.89 20.63
C LEU A 22 -6.76 -25.52 21.05
N ALA A 23 -6.01 -24.45 20.82
CA ALA A 23 -6.48 -23.08 21.06
C ALA A 23 -7.35 -22.53 19.91
N GLN A 24 -7.51 -23.25 18.80
CA GLN A 24 -8.31 -22.78 17.67
C GLN A 24 -9.78 -23.18 17.80
N PRO A 25 -10.74 -22.34 17.38
CA PRO A 25 -12.18 -22.63 17.48
C PRO A 25 -12.59 -23.97 16.87
N LEU A 26 -11.92 -24.41 15.78
CA LEU A 26 -12.20 -25.69 15.14
C LEU A 26 -11.98 -26.89 16.08
N PHE A 27 -11.02 -26.81 17.00
CA PHE A 27 -10.63 -27.89 17.89
C PHE A 27 -11.00 -27.62 19.36
N GLU A 28 -11.83 -26.61 19.60
CA GLU A 28 -12.37 -26.33 20.92
C GLU A 28 -13.10 -27.56 21.47
N ASN A 29 -12.93 -27.83 22.77
CA ASN A 29 -13.47 -29.02 23.46
C ASN A 29 -12.94 -30.38 23.00
N VAL A 30 -11.92 -30.43 22.13
CA VAL A 30 -11.20 -31.69 21.86
C VAL A 30 -10.35 -32.05 23.08
N PRO A 31 -10.44 -33.29 23.63
CA PRO A 31 -9.64 -33.69 24.77
C PRO A 31 -8.13 -33.52 24.48
N PRO A 32 -7.35 -32.83 25.33
CA PRO A 32 -5.93 -32.55 25.06
C PRO A 32 -5.05 -33.80 24.87
N ARG A 33 -5.51 -34.94 25.42
CA ARG A 33 -4.86 -36.26 25.32
C ARG A 33 -5.58 -37.22 24.37
N SER A 34 -6.42 -36.71 23.47
CA SER A 34 -7.09 -37.55 22.47
C SER A 34 -6.08 -38.30 21.60
N PRO A 35 -6.15 -39.65 21.53
CA PRO A 35 -5.32 -40.44 20.64
C PRO A 35 -5.59 -40.15 19.16
N ALA A 36 -6.85 -39.87 18.82
CA ALA A 36 -7.25 -39.52 17.46
C ALA A 36 -6.61 -38.18 17.02
N PHE A 37 -6.66 -37.18 17.91
CA PHE A 37 -6.03 -35.88 17.67
C PHE A 37 -4.50 -35.97 17.60
N GLN A 38 -3.88 -36.80 18.44
CA GLN A 38 -2.43 -37.05 18.36
C GLN A 38 -2.03 -37.67 17.02
N LYS A 39 -2.80 -38.62 16.50
CA LYS A 39 -2.57 -39.20 15.17
C LYS A 39 -2.78 -38.17 14.07
N PHE A 40 -3.81 -37.33 14.17
CA PHE A 40 -4.06 -36.25 13.24
C PHE A 40 -2.86 -35.29 13.13
N ILE A 41 -2.28 -34.86 14.26
CA ILE A 41 -1.10 -33.98 14.29
C ILE A 41 0.12 -34.60 13.56
N GLN A 42 0.23 -35.92 13.52
CA GLN A 42 1.32 -36.60 12.81
C GLN A 42 1.13 -36.62 11.29
N GLU A 43 -0.11 -36.46 10.81
CA GLU A 43 -0.45 -36.54 9.38
C GLU A 43 -0.47 -35.14 8.70
N ILE A 44 -0.63 -34.06 9.47
CA ILE A 44 -0.60 -32.69 8.93
C ILE A 44 0.81 -32.21 8.60
N GLN A 45 0.92 -31.31 7.63
CA GLN A 45 2.20 -30.71 7.23
C GLN A 45 2.16 -29.20 7.39
N LEU A 46 3.10 -28.64 8.15
CA LEU A 46 3.30 -27.20 8.17
C LEU A 46 4.12 -26.78 6.95
N ARG A 47 3.63 -25.79 6.21
CA ARG A 47 4.29 -25.27 5.03
C ARG A 47 4.41 -23.75 5.09
N HIS A 48 5.55 -23.26 4.62
CA HIS A 48 5.80 -21.85 4.39
C HIS A 48 5.38 -21.48 2.98
N PHE A 49 4.56 -20.44 2.87
CA PHE A 49 4.21 -19.77 1.63
C PHE A 49 4.77 -18.37 1.70
N GLU A 50 5.59 -18.01 0.71
CA GLU A 50 6.10 -16.65 0.58
C GLU A 50 4.96 -15.70 0.25
N LYS A 51 5.09 -14.41 0.62
CA LYS A 51 4.14 -13.38 0.18
C LYS A 51 3.93 -13.53 -1.32
N ASP A 52 2.69 -13.35 -1.74
CA ASP A 52 2.26 -13.42 -3.12
C ASP A 52 2.27 -14.84 -3.74
N GLU A 53 2.70 -15.88 -3.02
CA GLU A 53 2.65 -17.27 -3.47
C GLU A 53 1.21 -17.81 -3.54
N ILE A 54 0.94 -18.60 -4.58
CA ILE A 54 -0.37 -19.20 -4.86
C ILE A 54 -0.48 -20.53 -4.14
N ILE A 55 -1.52 -20.68 -3.31
CA ILE A 55 -1.78 -21.93 -2.58
C ILE A 55 -2.58 -22.91 -3.44
N TYR A 56 -3.67 -22.42 -4.05
CA TYR A 56 -4.45 -23.14 -5.05
C TYR A 56 -5.15 -22.16 -5.99
N ARG A 57 -5.51 -22.64 -7.18
CA ARG A 57 -6.26 -21.91 -8.21
C ARG A 57 -7.69 -22.44 -8.33
N ARG A 58 -8.56 -21.61 -8.91
CA ARG A 58 -9.91 -22.03 -9.29
C ARG A 58 -9.80 -23.19 -10.29
N GLY A 59 -10.58 -24.24 -10.07
CA GLY A 59 -10.57 -25.46 -10.88
C GLY A 59 -9.60 -26.53 -10.39
N ASP A 60 -8.70 -26.22 -9.46
CA ASP A 60 -7.84 -27.24 -8.85
C ASP A 60 -8.69 -28.21 -8.01
N GLU A 61 -8.46 -29.51 -8.15
CA GLU A 61 -9.08 -30.52 -7.28
C GLU A 61 -8.50 -30.44 -5.86
N SER A 62 -9.36 -30.61 -4.86
CA SER A 62 -8.96 -30.50 -3.46
C SER A 62 -8.91 -31.85 -2.75
N ASN A 63 -7.73 -32.22 -2.26
CA ASN A 63 -7.53 -33.36 -1.34
C ASN A 63 -7.06 -32.91 0.05
N HIS A 64 -6.95 -31.61 0.26
CA HIS A 64 -6.48 -30.99 1.49
C HIS A 64 -7.35 -29.78 1.79
N PHE A 65 -7.55 -29.51 3.07
CA PHE A 65 -7.93 -28.17 3.49
C PHE A 65 -6.79 -27.55 4.30
N TYR A 66 -6.90 -26.27 4.58
CA TYR A 66 -5.81 -25.47 5.08
C TYR A 66 -6.22 -24.74 6.36
N LEU A 67 -5.27 -24.60 7.29
CA LEU A 67 -5.43 -23.80 8.50
C LEU A 67 -4.22 -22.86 8.65
N VAL A 68 -4.48 -21.56 8.78
CA VAL A 68 -3.44 -20.55 8.89
C VAL A 68 -2.83 -20.57 10.29
N ARG A 69 -1.54 -20.90 10.41
CA ARG A 69 -0.78 -20.80 11.67
C ARG A 69 -0.36 -19.36 11.91
N ASP A 70 0.29 -18.75 10.92
CA ASP A 70 0.80 -17.38 10.93
C ASP A 70 0.65 -16.75 9.54
N GLY A 71 0.57 -15.43 9.47
CA GLY A 71 0.38 -14.66 8.24
C GLY A 71 -1.10 -14.42 7.87
N GLU A 72 -1.34 -14.14 6.59
CA GLU A 72 -2.65 -13.81 6.03
C GLU A 72 -2.78 -14.41 4.61
N ILE A 73 -3.94 -15.04 4.36
CA ILE A 73 -4.31 -15.62 3.07
C ILE A 73 -5.48 -14.85 2.48
N GLN A 74 -5.35 -14.39 1.24
CA GLN A 74 -6.45 -13.79 0.48
C GLN A 74 -7.13 -14.83 -0.40
N ILE A 75 -8.45 -14.93 -0.26
CA ILE A 75 -9.34 -15.67 -1.16
C ILE A 75 -9.99 -14.71 -2.14
N ARG A 76 -9.80 -14.93 -3.44
CA ARG A 76 -10.41 -14.12 -4.50
C ARG A 76 -11.44 -14.95 -5.26
N ARG A 77 -12.65 -14.40 -5.38
CA ARG A 77 -13.69 -14.90 -6.30
C ARG A 77 -13.84 -13.90 -7.43
N GLN A 78 -13.64 -14.35 -8.66
CA GLN A 78 -13.92 -13.52 -9.83
C GLN A 78 -15.43 -13.53 -10.05
N GLU A 79 -16.07 -12.36 -9.94
CA GLU A 79 -17.42 -12.19 -10.45
C GLU A 79 -17.36 -12.20 -11.98
N GLN A 80 -18.23 -13.00 -12.61
CA GLN A 80 -18.41 -12.97 -14.06
C GLN A 80 -19.12 -11.65 -14.40
N SER A 81 -18.37 -10.66 -14.88
CA SER A 81 -18.95 -9.58 -15.67
C SER A 81 -19.03 -10.06 -17.13
N ASP A 82 -20.23 -10.05 -17.70
CA ASP A 82 -20.47 -10.43 -19.10
C ASP A 82 -19.90 -9.42 -20.11
N ASP A 83 -19.41 -8.27 -19.64
CA ASP A 83 -18.69 -7.29 -20.45
C ASP A 83 -17.22 -7.24 -20.00
N GLY A 84 -16.30 -7.38 -20.95
CA GLY A 84 -14.85 -7.52 -20.77
C GLY A 84 -14.11 -6.31 -20.18
N ALA A 85 -14.72 -5.56 -19.27
CA ALA A 85 -14.10 -4.51 -18.49
C ALA A 85 -14.30 -4.76 -16.98
N ASP A 86 -13.19 -4.63 -16.24
CA ASP A 86 -13.05 -4.66 -14.78
C ASP A 86 -13.12 -6.02 -14.04
N SER A 87 -11.98 -6.73 -14.06
CA SER A 87 -11.55 -7.68 -13.02
C SER A 87 -11.25 -7.01 -11.66
N ARG A 88 -11.75 -5.79 -11.38
CA ARG A 88 -11.53 -5.05 -10.13
C ARG A 88 -12.57 -5.36 -9.04
N ASN A 89 -13.72 -5.91 -9.41
CA ASN A 89 -14.79 -6.28 -8.47
C ASN A 89 -14.70 -7.75 -8.01
N ALA A 90 -13.50 -8.34 -8.02
CA ALA A 90 -13.33 -9.65 -7.42
C ALA A 90 -13.51 -9.54 -5.91
N THR A 91 -14.54 -10.21 -5.38
CA THR A 91 -14.76 -10.38 -3.94
C THR A 91 -13.48 -10.91 -3.29
N VAL A 92 -12.84 -10.13 -2.43
CA VAL A 92 -11.62 -10.50 -1.71
C VAL A 92 -11.95 -10.75 -0.25
N PHE A 93 -11.62 -11.95 0.26
CA PHE A 93 -11.70 -12.28 1.68
C PHE A 93 -10.30 -12.50 2.25
N ALA A 94 -10.01 -11.93 3.40
CA ALA A 94 -8.77 -12.20 4.13
C ALA A 94 -9.02 -13.27 5.21
N ILE A 95 -8.13 -14.26 5.27
CA ILE A 95 -8.14 -15.36 6.24
C ILE A 95 -6.83 -15.31 7.00
N ASN A 96 -6.95 -15.07 8.30
CA ASN A 96 -5.83 -14.84 9.19
C ASN A 96 -5.58 -16.06 10.08
N ARG A 97 -4.58 -15.96 10.97
CA ARG A 97 -4.27 -16.96 12.01
C ARG A 97 -5.52 -17.57 12.66
N GLY A 98 -5.56 -18.90 12.68
CA GLY A 98 -6.68 -19.72 13.16
C GLY A 98 -7.78 -19.98 12.14
N GLY A 99 -7.81 -19.19 11.06
CA GLY A 99 -8.76 -19.32 9.98
C GLY A 99 -8.53 -20.56 9.13
N VAL A 100 -9.64 -21.17 8.72
CA VAL A 100 -9.69 -22.39 7.89
C VAL A 100 -10.09 -22.04 6.47
N PHE A 101 -9.56 -22.70 5.44
CA PHE A 101 -9.98 -22.48 4.06
C PHE A 101 -9.79 -23.70 3.16
N GLY A 102 -10.47 -23.70 2.00
CA GLY A 102 -10.46 -24.81 1.04
C GLY A 102 -11.32 -26.00 1.46
N GLU A 103 -11.99 -25.93 2.62
CA GLU A 103 -12.81 -26.99 3.19
C GLU A 103 -14.03 -27.33 2.33
N VAL A 104 -14.61 -26.33 1.65
CA VAL A 104 -15.83 -26.53 0.84
C VAL A 104 -15.56 -27.50 -0.30
N SER A 105 -14.51 -27.28 -1.08
CA SER A 105 -14.14 -28.14 -2.22
C SER A 105 -13.82 -29.56 -1.75
N PHE A 106 -13.12 -29.69 -0.63
CA PHE A 106 -12.84 -30.99 -0.05
C PHE A 106 -14.10 -31.73 0.41
N LEU A 107 -15.00 -31.07 1.15
CA LEU A 107 -16.21 -31.70 1.71
C LEU A 107 -17.25 -32.04 0.65
N THR A 108 -17.36 -31.22 -0.39
CA THR A 108 -18.30 -31.41 -1.51
C THR A 108 -17.77 -32.36 -2.58
N GLY A 109 -16.45 -32.56 -2.63
CA GLY A 109 -15.79 -33.30 -3.71
C GLY A 109 -15.67 -32.50 -5.01
N GLU A 110 -15.99 -31.20 -4.98
CA GLU A 110 -15.88 -30.30 -6.13
C GLU A 110 -14.49 -29.66 -6.22
N ALA A 111 -14.18 -29.11 -7.39
CA ALA A 111 -12.98 -28.31 -7.58
C ALA A 111 -13.05 -26.97 -6.81
N HIS A 112 -11.91 -26.34 -6.57
CA HIS A 112 -11.85 -25.01 -5.97
C HIS A 112 -12.64 -23.99 -6.79
N SER A 113 -13.63 -23.34 -6.17
CA SER A 113 -14.45 -22.29 -6.78
C SER A 113 -13.78 -20.92 -6.78
N SER A 114 -12.67 -20.79 -6.06
CA SER A 114 -11.94 -19.55 -5.80
C SER A 114 -10.43 -19.74 -5.95
N TYR A 115 -9.71 -18.65 -5.81
CA TYR A 115 -8.26 -18.59 -5.81
C TYR A 115 -7.76 -18.25 -4.40
N ALA A 116 -6.67 -18.88 -3.93
CA ALA A 116 -6.04 -18.58 -2.63
C ALA A 116 -4.57 -18.21 -2.80
N ARG A 117 -4.16 -17.10 -2.18
CA ARG A 117 -2.79 -16.56 -2.22
C ARG A 117 -2.38 -16.00 -0.87
N ALA A 118 -1.13 -16.19 -0.48
CA ALA A 118 -0.56 -15.57 0.70
C ALA A 118 -0.40 -14.06 0.46
N SER A 119 -1.02 -13.19 1.26
CA SER A 119 -0.83 -11.73 1.20
C SER A 119 0.30 -11.24 2.09
N LEU A 120 0.70 -12.08 3.04
CA LEU A 120 1.93 -12.00 3.83
C LEU A 120 2.62 -13.35 3.76
N ASP A 121 3.92 -13.40 4.06
CA ASP A 121 4.59 -14.66 4.36
C ASP A 121 3.80 -15.41 5.43
N SER A 122 3.42 -16.64 5.09
CA SER A 122 2.41 -17.37 5.83
C SER A 122 2.85 -18.78 6.12
N MET A 123 2.63 -19.20 7.36
CA MET A 123 2.80 -20.57 7.79
C MET A 123 1.42 -21.23 7.82
N VAL A 124 1.23 -22.25 7.01
CA VAL A 124 -0.09 -22.87 6.80
C VAL A 124 0.00 -24.38 7.03
N TYR A 125 -0.88 -24.90 7.87
CA TYR A 125 -1.09 -26.33 7.99
C TYR A 125 -1.86 -26.83 6.78
N CYS A 126 -1.21 -27.67 5.97
CA CYS A 126 -1.83 -28.45 4.92
C CYS A 126 -2.36 -29.74 5.55
N VAL A 127 -3.67 -29.88 5.63
CA VAL A 127 -4.34 -30.99 6.31
C VAL A 127 -4.89 -31.97 5.27
N PRO A 128 -4.38 -33.21 5.21
CA PRO A 128 -4.93 -34.22 4.31
C PRO A 128 -6.40 -34.51 4.65
N GLY A 129 -7.27 -34.47 3.65
CA GLY A 129 -8.71 -34.68 3.85
C GLY A 129 -9.04 -36.02 4.53
N LYS A 130 -8.32 -37.09 4.17
CA LYS A 130 -8.47 -38.41 4.80
C LYS A 130 -8.15 -38.39 6.30
N ALA A 131 -7.10 -37.66 6.71
CA ALA A 131 -6.73 -37.52 8.11
C ALA A 131 -7.83 -36.80 8.89
N PHE A 132 -8.44 -35.78 8.28
CA PHE A 132 -9.49 -34.99 8.90
C PHE A 132 -10.83 -35.70 9.01
N LEU A 133 -11.28 -36.41 7.97
CA LEU A 133 -12.50 -37.23 8.05
C LEU A 133 -12.38 -38.29 9.13
N LYS A 134 -11.19 -38.88 9.27
CA LYS A 134 -10.90 -39.81 10.36
C LYS A 134 -11.01 -39.12 11.72
N LEU A 135 -10.47 -37.91 11.88
CA LEU A 135 -10.63 -37.14 13.10
C LEU A 135 -12.11 -36.83 13.39
N LEU A 136 -12.87 -36.35 12.40
CA LEU A 136 -14.30 -36.07 12.51
C LEU A 136 -15.12 -37.28 12.97
N SER A 137 -14.77 -38.48 12.49
CA SER A 137 -15.45 -39.73 12.89
C SER A 137 -15.17 -40.17 14.32
N LEU A 138 -14.06 -39.70 14.92
CA LEU A 138 -13.61 -40.11 16.25
C LEU A 138 -13.81 -39.00 17.31
N GLU A 139 -13.85 -37.74 16.89
CA GLU A 139 -13.98 -36.56 17.74
C GLU A 139 -15.18 -35.71 17.29
N PRO A 140 -16.40 -35.98 17.78
CA PRO A 140 -17.62 -35.30 17.34
C PRO A 140 -17.60 -33.77 17.53
N ALA A 141 -16.86 -33.28 18.53
CA ALA A 141 -16.69 -31.85 18.80
C ALA A 141 -16.15 -31.09 17.57
N VAL A 142 -15.19 -31.68 16.84
CA VAL A 142 -14.60 -31.06 15.64
C VAL A 142 -15.65 -30.85 14.54
N GLY A 143 -16.58 -31.80 14.39
CA GLY A 143 -17.66 -31.70 13.41
C GLY A 143 -18.67 -30.61 13.76
N GLN A 144 -19.01 -30.48 15.04
CA GLN A 144 -19.89 -29.41 15.54
C GLN A 144 -19.26 -28.03 15.32
N ASN A 145 -17.97 -27.88 15.66
CA ASN A 145 -17.25 -26.62 15.50
C ASN A 145 -17.10 -26.22 14.02
N LEU A 146 -16.84 -27.19 13.13
CA LEU A 146 -16.81 -26.94 11.69
C LEU A 146 -18.17 -26.45 11.18
N ALA A 147 -19.27 -27.08 11.59
CA ALA A 147 -20.62 -26.66 11.19
C ALA A 147 -20.95 -25.24 11.67
N LEU A 148 -20.53 -24.89 12.90
CA LEU A 148 -20.66 -23.54 13.43
C LEU A 148 -19.86 -22.51 12.61
N GLU A 149 -18.62 -22.84 12.26
CA GLU A 149 -17.74 -21.95 11.48
C GLU A 149 -18.28 -21.70 10.07
N LEU A 150 -18.75 -22.75 9.38
CA LEU A 150 -19.42 -22.63 8.09
C LEU A 150 -20.71 -21.80 8.19
N SER A 151 -21.52 -22.02 9.23
CA SER A 151 -22.76 -21.27 9.47
C SER A 151 -22.49 -19.78 9.68
N ARG A 152 -21.42 -19.43 10.42
CA ARG A 152 -20.99 -18.04 10.61
C ARG A 152 -20.57 -17.41 9.28
N ARG A 153 -19.84 -18.12 8.42
CA ARG A 153 -19.43 -17.64 7.10
C ARG A 153 -20.61 -17.38 6.17
N VAL A 154 -21.58 -18.29 6.13
CA VAL A 154 -22.81 -18.10 5.34
C VAL A 154 -23.55 -16.86 5.82
N ARG A 155 -23.67 -16.65 7.14
CA ARG A 155 -24.31 -15.46 7.71
C ARG A 155 -23.58 -14.17 7.31
N ARG A 156 -22.25 -14.13 7.40
CA ARG A 156 -21.42 -12.98 6.99
C ARG A 156 -21.54 -12.68 5.49
N ALA A 157 -21.66 -13.71 4.66
CA ALA A 157 -21.86 -13.54 3.23
C ALA A 157 -23.24 -12.91 2.89
N HIS A 158 -24.25 -13.11 3.74
CA HIS A 158 -25.61 -12.58 3.55
C HIS A 158 -25.89 -11.28 4.31
N SER A 159 -25.10 -10.94 5.33
CA SER A 159 -25.35 -9.78 6.20
C SER A 159 -25.09 -8.44 5.51
N GLY A 160 -24.52 -8.41 4.30
CA GLY A 160 -24.12 -7.17 3.63
C GLY A 160 -23.08 -6.38 4.44
N GLU A 161 -22.44 -6.99 5.44
CA GLU A 161 -21.31 -6.40 6.17
C GLU A 161 -20.26 -6.00 5.13
N LYS A 162 -19.87 -4.73 5.16
CA LYS A 162 -18.83 -4.18 4.30
C LYS A 162 -17.65 -5.14 4.34
N GLN A 163 -17.35 -5.71 3.19
CA GLN A 163 -16.24 -6.62 3.03
C GLN A 163 -14.96 -5.85 3.37
N GLU A 164 -14.29 -6.22 4.46
CA GLU A 164 -13.09 -5.55 4.93
C GLU A 164 -12.06 -5.52 3.80
N THR A 165 -11.73 -4.31 3.34
CA THR A 165 -10.61 -4.11 2.42
C THR A 165 -9.37 -4.60 3.16
N PRO A 166 -8.63 -5.59 2.64
CA PRO A 166 -7.48 -6.12 3.35
C PRO A 166 -6.49 -4.97 3.56
N ALA A 167 -6.07 -4.82 4.82
CA ALA A 167 -5.13 -3.79 5.22
C ALA A 167 -3.88 -3.83 4.34
N ARG A 168 -3.29 -2.66 4.11
CA ARG A 168 -2.06 -2.57 3.31
C ARG A 168 -0.87 -2.21 4.17
N VAL A 169 0.27 -2.84 3.88
CA VAL A 169 1.54 -2.55 4.53
C VAL A 169 2.38 -1.68 3.60
N HIS A 170 2.86 -0.55 4.08
CA HIS A 170 3.60 0.42 3.30
C HIS A 170 4.89 0.78 4.05
N THR A 171 6.05 0.71 3.40
CA THR A 171 7.33 1.09 4.02
C THR A 171 7.83 2.40 3.44
N LEU A 172 8.32 3.31 4.28
CA LEU A 172 9.01 4.53 3.87
C LEU A 172 10.47 4.48 4.30
N PHE A 173 11.35 4.80 3.35
CA PHE A 173 12.77 5.08 3.59
C PHE A 173 13.08 6.53 3.26
N TYR A 174 13.84 7.19 4.14
CA TYR A 174 14.48 8.48 3.85
C TYR A 174 15.92 8.44 4.36
N PRO A 175 16.81 7.69 3.69
CA PRO A 175 18.13 7.36 4.25
C PRO A 175 19.05 8.56 4.43
N GLU A 176 18.88 9.60 3.61
CA GLU A 176 19.66 10.86 3.66
C GLU A 176 19.31 11.73 4.88
N ASP A 177 18.06 11.63 5.37
CA ASP A 177 17.51 12.37 6.49
C ASP A 177 16.43 11.55 7.24
N PRO A 178 16.84 10.57 8.06
CA PRO A 178 15.90 9.66 8.72
C PRO A 178 14.95 10.36 9.70
N ARG A 179 15.35 11.51 10.27
CA ARG A 179 14.47 12.31 11.15
C ARG A 179 13.32 12.90 10.34
N ARG A 180 13.64 13.50 9.20
CA ARG A 180 12.62 13.97 8.24
C ARG A 180 11.75 12.82 7.73
N GLY A 181 12.32 11.63 7.54
CA GLY A 181 11.56 10.41 7.25
C GLY A 181 10.44 10.15 8.26
N SER A 182 10.74 10.21 9.56
CA SER A 182 9.72 10.06 10.61
C SER A 182 8.66 11.15 10.57
N GLU A 183 9.03 12.42 10.33
CA GLU A 183 8.08 13.51 10.16
C GLU A 183 7.14 13.26 8.97
N LEU A 184 7.69 12.82 7.83
CA LEU A 184 6.90 12.45 6.65
C LEU A 184 5.93 11.30 6.98
N CYS A 185 6.36 10.30 7.76
CA CYS A 185 5.49 9.21 8.18
C CYS A 185 4.34 9.69 9.07
N LEU A 186 4.59 10.64 9.98
CA LEU A 186 3.55 11.21 10.82
C LEU A 186 2.51 11.98 9.99
N GLU A 187 2.96 12.86 9.08
CA GLU A 187 2.05 13.60 8.20
C GLU A 187 1.27 12.67 7.26
N LEU A 188 1.93 11.64 6.73
CA LEU A 188 1.28 10.63 5.91
C LEU A 188 0.28 9.79 6.71
N GLY A 189 0.58 9.45 7.96
CA GLY A 189 -0.35 8.77 8.87
C GLY A 189 -1.63 9.57 9.09
N ARG A 190 -1.50 10.89 9.34
CA ARG A 190 -2.65 11.81 9.43
C ARG A 190 -3.46 11.84 8.15
N ALA A 191 -2.80 12.01 7.02
CA ALA A 191 -3.47 12.12 5.73
C ALA A 191 -4.15 10.81 5.31
N LEU A 192 -3.54 9.65 5.60
CA LEU A 192 -4.16 8.34 5.40
C LEU A 192 -5.43 8.19 6.22
N ASN A 193 -5.37 8.58 7.50
CA ASN A 193 -6.54 8.55 8.39
C ASN A 193 -7.64 9.52 7.93
N GLN A 194 -7.29 10.67 7.35
CA GLN A 194 -8.28 11.61 6.80
C GLN A 194 -8.93 11.08 5.50
N GLU A 195 -8.14 10.49 4.60
CA GLU A 195 -8.63 9.95 3.33
C GLU A 195 -9.37 8.61 3.49
N ASN A 196 -9.03 7.86 4.53
CA ASN A 196 -9.73 6.65 4.93
C ASN A 196 -9.77 6.57 6.48
N PRO A 197 -10.89 6.97 7.13
CA PRO A 197 -11.00 7.10 8.59
C PRO A 197 -10.99 5.78 9.35
N ASP A 198 -10.80 4.66 8.65
CA ASP A 198 -10.51 3.37 9.28
C ASP A 198 -9.07 3.41 9.85
N ALA A 199 -8.88 2.88 11.06
CA ALA A 199 -7.65 3.06 11.84
C ALA A 199 -6.35 2.84 11.04
N VAL A 200 -5.36 3.69 11.26
CA VAL A 200 -4.01 3.61 10.65
C VAL A 200 -2.99 3.36 11.75
N LEU A 201 -2.01 2.50 11.48
CA LEU A 201 -0.90 2.22 12.40
C LEU A 201 0.43 2.66 11.81
N LEU A 202 1.24 3.35 12.60
CA LEU A 202 2.65 3.62 12.31
C LEU A 202 3.55 2.70 13.15
N LEU A 203 4.25 1.78 12.47
CA LEU A 203 5.32 0.98 13.05
C LEU A 203 6.66 1.67 12.84
N ASN A 204 7.32 2.04 13.94
CA ASN A 204 8.58 2.78 13.89
C ASN A 204 9.79 1.84 14.05
N PHE A 205 10.45 1.49 12.94
CA PHE A 205 11.74 0.80 12.90
C PHE A 205 12.89 1.76 12.51
N ASN A 206 12.84 3.00 12.97
CA ASN A 206 13.84 4.00 12.67
C ASN A 206 14.62 4.40 13.92
N ARG A 207 15.89 4.00 13.97
CA ARG A 207 16.79 4.29 15.09
C ARG A 207 17.15 5.78 15.26
N TYR A 208 16.77 6.64 14.33
CA TYR A 208 16.99 8.08 14.38
C TYR A 208 15.67 8.85 14.47
N SER A 209 14.57 8.15 14.74
CA SER A 209 13.23 8.71 14.72
C SER A 209 13.05 9.85 15.73
N VAL A 210 12.18 10.80 15.36
CA VAL A 210 11.68 11.84 16.28
C VAL A 210 10.74 11.28 17.35
N LEU A 211 10.20 10.07 17.14
CA LEU A 211 9.27 9.37 18.04
C LEU A 211 9.98 8.54 19.13
N LYS A 212 11.25 8.84 19.41
CA LYS A 212 12.06 8.16 20.43
C LYS A 212 11.81 8.65 21.86
N SER A 213 10.94 9.63 22.10
CA SER A 213 10.64 10.07 23.46
C SER A 213 9.99 8.94 24.27
N GLU A 214 10.18 8.91 25.59
CA GLU A 214 9.61 7.94 26.55
C GLU A 214 8.07 7.85 26.56
N SER A 215 7.40 8.51 25.61
CA SER A 215 5.95 8.60 25.47
C SER A 215 5.35 7.33 24.87
N PHE A 216 6.05 6.67 23.93
CA PHE A 216 5.48 5.58 23.13
C PHE A 216 5.75 4.19 23.72
N PRO A 217 4.76 3.29 23.78
CA PRO A 217 4.95 1.92 24.24
C PRO A 217 5.87 1.13 23.33
N LEU A 218 6.76 0.34 23.96
CA LEU A 218 7.78 -0.45 23.29
C LEU A 218 7.22 -1.78 22.78
N MET A 219 7.63 -2.15 21.57
CA MET A 219 7.27 -3.41 20.95
C MET A 219 7.90 -4.64 21.62
N SER A 220 8.97 -4.50 22.40
CA SER A 220 9.64 -5.59 23.11
C SER A 220 8.70 -6.30 24.08
N LEU A 221 7.72 -5.59 24.64
CA LEU A 221 6.64 -6.19 25.44
C LEU A 221 5.85 -7.24 24.65
N ILE A 222 5.68 -7.02 23.34
CA ILE A 222 4.96 -7.91 22.43
C ILE A 222 5.85 -9.09 22.05
N TRP A 223 7.09 -8.81 21.64
CA TRP A 223 8.00 -9.86 21.14
C TRP A 223 8.42 -10.83 22.22
N ASN A 224 8.70 -10.33 23.42
CA ASN A 224 9.11 -11.15 24.57
C ASN A 224 8.00 -12.11 25.05
N ARG A 225 6.74 -11.83 24.69
CA ARG A 225 5.57 -12.66 25.03
C ARG A 225 5.05 -13.46 23.84
N TRP A 226 5.69 -13.38 22.68
CA TRP A 226 5.25 -14.10 21.48
C TRP A 226 5.45 -15.62 21.65
N PRO A 227 4.51 -16.48 21.18
CA PRO A 227 3.26 -16.19 20.48
C PRO A 227 2.04 -15.96 21.39
N ASN A 228 2.23 -16.01 22.70
CA ASN A 228 1.18 -16.04 23.72
C ASN A 228 0.59 -14.66 24.08
N VAL A 229 1.17 -13.58 23.54
CA VAL A 229 0.61 -12.23 23.67
C VAL A 229 -0.79 -12.17 23.05
N GLU A 230 -1.78 -11.72 23.81
CA GLU A 230 -3.13 -11.48 23.30
C GLU A 230 -3.16 -10.26 22.37
N THR A 231 -4.09 -10.24 21.42
CA THR A 231 -4.19 -9.12 20.48
C THR A 231 -4.68 -7.83 21.15
N SER A 232 -5.54 -7.93 22.18
CA SER A 232 -5.94 -6.81 23.05
C SER A 232 -4.71 -6.08 23.59
N VAL A 233 -3.75 -6.83 24.16
CA VAL A 233 -2.52 -6.26 24.69
C VAL A 233 -1.72 -5.51 23.62
N ILE A 234 -1.67 -6.01 22.39
CA ILE A 234 -0.97 -5.33 21.29
C ILE A 234 -1.66 -3.99 20.98
N LEU A 235 -2.99 -3.98 20.92
CA LEU A 235 -3.79 -2.79 20.60
C LEU A 235 -3.75 -1.75 21.74
N ASP A 236 -3.84 -2.20 23.00
CA ASP A 236 -3.77 -1.34 24.18
C ASP A 236 -2.40 -0.66 24.35
N ASN A 237 -1.35 -1.24 23.72
CA ASN A 237 0.00 -0.66 23.68
C ASN A 237 0.26 0.14 22.41
N ALA A 238 -0.71 0.29 21.50
CA ALA A 238 -0.58 1.26 20.42
C ALA A 238 -1.03 2.64 20.96
N GLU A 239 -0.13 3.63 20.93
CA GLU A 239 -0.48 4.97 21.42
C GLU A 239 -1.20 5.75 20.34
N HIS A 240 -2.33 6.36 20.71
CA HIS A 240 -3.09 7.21 19.82
C HIS A 240 -2.40 8.56 19.63
N ALA A 241 -1.80 8.79 18.45
CA ALA A 241 -1.09 10.02 18.15
C ALA A 241 -2.04 11.17 17.80
N GLU A 242 -1.55 12.40 18.01
CA GLU A 242 -2.22 13.63 17.61
C GLU A 242 -2.35 13.68 16.07
N GLY A 243 -3.54 13.29 15.58
CA GLY A 243 -3.73 12.95 14.17
C GLY A 243 -4.74 11.83 13.89
N GLY A 244 -5.17 11.10 14.92
CA GLY A 244 -6.21 10.08 14.81
C GLY A 244 -5.71 8.72 14.34
N PHE A 245 -4.40 8.46 14.40
CA PHE A 245 -3.78 7.19 14.04
C PHE A 245 -2.93 6.69 15.20
N ASP A 246 -2.63 5.39 15.21
CA ASP A 246 -1.89 4.75 16.30
C ASP A 246 -0.41 4.59 15.97
N VAL A 247 0.44 4.58 16.99
CA VAL A 247 1.91 4.45 16.86
C VAL A 247 2.40 3.32 17.75
N LEU A 248 3.33 2.53 17.21
CA LEU A 248 4.01 1.48 17.95
C LEU A 248 5.52 1.57 17.72
N ALA A 249 6.29 1.70 18.81
CA ALA A 249 7.72 1.94 18.75
C ALA A 249 8.52 0.64 18.70
N GLY A 250 9.13 0.35 17.54
CA GLY A 250 9.99 -0.82 17.32
C GLY A 250 11.48 -0.50 17.20
N HIS A 251 11.90 0.74 17.44
CA HIS A 251 13.27 1.19 17.23
C HIS A 251 14.30 0.55 18.19
N GLU A 252 13.85 -0.19 19.19
CA GLU A 252 14.69 -0.96 20.10
C GLU A 252 15.27 -2.23 19.45
N VAL A 253 14.77 -2.66 18.26
CA VAL A 253 15.40 -3.76 17.50
C VAL A 253 16.89 -3.54 17.24
N PHE A 254 17.33 -2.27 17.26
CA PHE A 254 18.71 -1.86 17.03
C PHE A 254 19.56 -1.82 18.31
N ASP A 255 18.98 -2.13 19.48
CA ASP A 255 19.69 -2.13 20.75
C ASP A 255 20.48 -3.44 20.94
N SER A 256 21.69 -3.35 21.48
CA SER A 256 22.66 -4.45 21.50
C SER A 256 22.26 -5.69 22.32
N GLY A 257 21.16 -5.61 23.09
CA GLY A 257 20.62 -6.73 23.88
C GLY A 257 19.47 -7.49 23.20
N ILE A 258 19.02 -7.05 22.02
CA ILE A 258 17.85 -7.60 21.36
C ILE A 258 18.26 -8.68 20.34
N ASN A 259 17.67 -9.87 20.48
CA ASN A 259 17.88 -10.96 19.53
C ASN A 259 17.02 -10.75 18.27
N SER A 260 17.59 -10.07 17.28
CA SER A 260 16.92 -9.77 16.00
C SER A 260 16.49 -11.03 15.24
N ASP A 261 17.25 -12.13 15.29
CA ASP A 261 16.90 -13.36 14.58
C ASP A 261 15.58 -13.96 15.07
N ALA A 262 15.35 -13.92 16.39
CA ALA A 262 14.09 -14.35 16.99
C ALA A 262 12.90 -13.45 16.58
N ILE A 263 13.16 -12.19 16.24
CA ILE A 263 12.14 -11.21 15.86
C ILE A 263 11.80 -11.31 14.38
N VAL A 264 12.76 -11.62 13.51
CA VAL A 264 12.55 -11.79 12.07
C VAL A 264 11.38 -12.75 11.80
N ASP A 265 11.35 -13.90 12.45
CA ASP A 265 10.32 -14.92 12.21
C ASP A 265 8.92 -14.49 12.66
N ILE A 266 8.80 -13.54 13.59
CA ILE A 266 7.50 -13.12 14.15
C ILE A 266 6.90 -11.91 13.43
N VAL A 267 7.70 -11.13 12.67
CA VAL A 267 7.24 -9.90 11.99
C VAL A 267 6.01 -10.13 11.11
N PRO A 268 5.99 -11.10 10.17
CA PRO A 268 4.80 -11.33 9.34
C PRO A 268 3.56 -11.70 10.17
N ALA A 269 3.77 -12.42 11.28
CA ALA A 269 2.69 -12.86 12.14
C ALA A 269 2.11 -11.71 12.98
N ILE A 270 2.94 -10.78 13.45
CA ILE A 270 2.50 -9.53 14.10
C ILE A 270 1.71 -8.68 13.11
N LEU A 271 2.27 -8.45 11.91
CA LEU A 271 1.58 -7.71 10.85
C LEU A 271 0.22 -8.34 10.53
N GLY A 272 0.15 -9.66 10.31
CA GLY A 272 -1.11 -10.35 10.03
C GLY A 272 -2.16 -10.23 11.14
N ARG A 273 -1.76 -10.12 12.42
CA ARG A 273 -2.71 -9.83 13.51
C ARG A 273 -3.21 -8.39 13.45
N LEU A 274 -2.30 -7.43 13.23
CA LEU A 274 -2.61 -6.00 13.19
C LEU A 274 -3.48 -5.63 11.98
N LYS A 275 -3.28 -6.27 10.82
CA LYS A 275 -4.06 -6.06 9.60
C LYS A 275 -5.58 -6.29 9.75
N LYS A 276 -6.04 -6.90 10.83
CA LYS A 276 -7.48 -7.02 11.15
C LYS A 276 -8.09 -5.75 11.75
N TYR A 277 -7.27 -4.88 12.33
CA TYR A 277 -7.72 -3.73 13.10
C TYR A 277 -7.40 -2.41 12.43
N TYR A 278 -6.46 -2.42 11.49
CA TYR A 278 -6.00 -1.24 10.78
C TYR A 278 -6.27 -1.39 9.29
N SER A 279 -6.61 -0.30 8.61
CA SER A 279 -6.76 -0.23 7.15
C SER A 279 -5.42 -0.06 6.44
N ALA A 280 -4.45 0.54 7.12
CA ALA A 280 -3.09 0.71 6.64
C ALA A 280 -2.08 0.60 7.80
N ILE A 281 -0.95 -0.05 7.52
CA ILE A 281 0.21 -0.10 8.40
C ILE A 281 1.36 0.58 7.67
N LEU A 282 1.77 1.75 8.16
CA LEU A 282 2.93 2.49 7.69
C LEU A 282 4.15 2.08 8.50
N ILE A 283 5.26 1.78 7.83
CA ILE A 283 6.52 1.38 8.47
C ILE A 283 7.56 2.48 8.19
N ASP A 284 8.01 3.15 9.25
CA ASP A 284 9.18 4.02 9.19
C ASP A 284 10.44 3.16 9.32
N ALA A 285 11.15 2.95 8.22
CA ALA A 285 12.31 2.08 8.18
C ALA A 285 13.65 2.83 8.34
N GLY A 286 13.63 4.17 8.41
CA GLY A 286 14.84 4.97 8.56
C GLY A 286 15.83 4.80 7.40
N ARG A 287 17.03 4.28 7.71
CA ARG A 287 18.12 4.07 6.73
C ARG A 287 18.71 2.66 6.71
N ASP A 288 18.50 1.86 7.75
CA ASP A 288 19.19 0.59 7.99
C ASP A 288 18.42 -0.56 7.31
N ALA A 289 18.28 -0.50 5.98
CA ALA A 289 17.44 -1.43 5.20
C ALA A 289 17.90 -2.89 5.29
N ASP A 290 19.21 -3.10 5.45
CA ASP A 290 19.88 -4.39 5.60
C ASP A 290 19.69 -5.03 6.98
N HIS A 291 19.18 -4.28 7.97
CA HIS A 291 18.88 -4.83 9.27
C HIS A 291 17.83 -5.95 9.14
N PRO A 292 18.04 -7.17 9.70
CA PRO A 292 17.20 -8.33 9.41
C PRO A 292 15.70 -8.10 9.65
N VAL A 293 15.35 -7.42 10.74
CA VAL A 293 13.95 -7.10 11.08
C VAL A 293 13.34 -6.09 10.08
N VAL A 294 14.11 -5.10 9.64
CA VAL A 294 13.67 -4.08 8.66
C VAL A 294 13.51 -4.73 7.29
N ALA A 295 14.49 -5.52 6.85
CA ALA A 295 14.44 -6.31 5.63
C ALA A 295 13.21 -7.24 5.62
N ARG A 296 12.93 -7.90 6.75
CA ARG A 296 11.76 -8.75 6.88
C ARG A 296 10.48 -7.95 6.79
N ALA A 297 10.35 -6.85 7.51
CA ALA A 297 9.19 -5.97 7.42
C ALA A 297 8.96 -5.44 5.99
N LEU A 298 10.04 -5.05 5.31
CA LEU A 298 10.06 -4.58 3.93
C LEU A 298 9.54 -5.65 2.95
N SER A 299 9.95 -6.91 3.11
CA SER A 299 9.44 -8.01 2.27
C SER A 299 7.91 -8.19 2.35
N GLN A 300 7.31 -7.74 3.45
CA GLN A 300 5.86 -7.83 3.67
C GLN A 300 5.09 -6.64 3.07
N SER A 301 5.78 -5.60 2.59
CA SER A 301 5.16 -4.36 2.14
C SER A 301 4.52 -4.46 0.75
N ASP A 302 3.34 -3.86 0.61
CA ASP A 302 2.59 -3.72 -0.64
C ASP A 302 3.12 -2.57 -1.49
N ARG A 303 3.64 -1.53 -0.83
CA ARG A 303 4.30 -0.38 -1.46
C ARG A 303 5.55 -0.01 -0.69
N VAL A 304 6.56 0.47 -1.42
CA VAL A 304 7.81 0.98 -0.86
C VAL A 304 7.97 2.41 -1.31
N MET A 305 8.14 3.33 -0.37
CA MET A 305 8.34 4.74 -0.63
C MET A 305 9.82 5.08 -0.41
N LEU A 306 10.48 5.57 -1.45
CA LEU A 306 11.87 6.02 -1.38
C LEU A 306 11.91 7.54 -1.47
N ALA A 307 12.12 8.19 -0.33
CA ALA A 307 12.27 9.64 -0.24
C ALA A 307 13.74 10.07 -0.35
N ARG A 308 13.95 11.22 -0.99
CA ARG A 308 15.26 11.87 -1.08
C ARG A 308 15.10 13.38 -1.22
N ASN A 309 16.11 14.12 -0.81
CA ASN A 309 16.22 15.54 -1.14
C ASN A 309 16.95 15.70 -2.49
N PRO A 310 16.30 16.25 -3.53
CA PRO A 310 16.92 16.44 -4.84
C PRO A 310 18.24 17.21 -4.84
N ARG A 311 18.47 18.07 -3.82
CA ARG A 311 19.70 18.84 -3.68
C ARG A 311 20.87 18.03 -3.13
N THR A 312 20.63 16.84 -2.57
CA THR A 312 21.71 15.96 -2.11
C THR A 312 22.41 15.32 -3.32
N PRO A 313 23.69 15.65 -3.59
CA PRO A 313 24.39 15.05 -4.72
C PRO A 313 24.47 13.53 -4.57
N LEU A 314 24.26 12.79 -5.66
CA LEU A 314 24.31 11.32 -5.66
C LEU A 314 25.68 10.75 -5.24
N ASN A 315 26.75 11.51 -5.47
CA ASN A 315 28.11 11.10 -5.13
C ASN A 315 28.55 11.58 -3.74
N SER A 316 27.65 12.17 -2.96
CA SER A 316 27.90 12.50 -1.55
C SER A 316 27.72 11.26 -0.67
N PRO A 317 28.28 11.25 0.57
CA PRO A 317 28.03 10.16 1.52
C PRO A 317 26.54 9.89 1.78
N LYS A 318 25.72 10.95 1.83
CA LYS A 318 24.26 10.81 1.96
C LYS A 318 23.63 10.22 0.69
N GLY A 319 24.05 10.67 -0.48
CA GLY A 319 23.59 10.12 -1.76
C GLY A 319 23.95 8.63 -1.93
N ASN A 320 25.09 8.19 -1.39
CA ASN A 320 25.48 6.78 -1.36
C ASN A 320 24.54 5.93 -0.51
N LEU A 321 24.10 6.41 0.67
CA LEU A 321 23.10 5.70 1.49
C LEU A 321 21.80 5.48 0.71
N TRP A 322 21.37 6.46 -0.08
CA TRP A 322 20.18 6.30 -0.92
C TRP A 322 20.38 5.23 -2.01
N LYS A 323 21.56 5.19 -2.64
CA LYS A 323 21.91 4.15 -3.62
C LYS A 323 21.96 2.77 -2.98
N GLU A 324 22.55 2.64 -1.80
CA GLU A 324 22.65 1.39 -1.03
C GLU A 324 21.26 0.84 -0.67
N VAL A 325 20.39 1.67 -0.09
CA VAL A 325 19.01 1.27 0.23
C VAL A 325 18.21 0.90 -1.03
N THR A 326 18.38 1.67 -2.12
CA THR A 326 17.71 1.38 -3.39
C THR A 326 18.19 0.05 -3.98
N ALA A 327 19.49 -0.21 -3.97
CA ALA A 327 20.08 -1.46 -4.43
C ALA A 327 19.59 -2.64 -3.58
N PHE A 328 19.59 -2.50 -2.25
CA PHE A 328 19.07 -3.49 -1.33
C PHE A 328 17.60 -3.83 -1.63
N CYS A 329 16.74 -2.81 -1.78
CA CYS A 329 15.33 -3.02 -2.13
C CYS A 329 15.17 -3.71 -3.48
N THR A 330 15.99 -3.34 -4.47
CA THR A 330 15.92 -3.93 -5.82
C THR A 330 16.32 -5.40 -5.82
N GLU A 331 17.28 -5.80 -4.98
CA GLU A 331 17.75 -7.18 -4.85
C GLU A 331 16.78 -8.07 -4.06
N HIS A 332 16.07 -7.51 -3.07
CA HIS A 332 15.31 -8.29 -2.09
C HIS A 332 13.79 -8.17 -2.19
N ILE A 333 13.27 -7.34 -3.10
CA ILE A 333 11.83 -7.15 -3.29
C ILE A 333 11.43 -7.55 -4.72
N ASP A 334 10.64 -8.61 -4.81
CA ASP A 334 10.06 -9.03 -6.08
C ASP A 334 9.18 -7.95 -6.69
N ASP A 335 9.31 -7.75 -8.01
CA ASP A 335 8.61 -6.72 -8.76
C ASP A 335 8.79 -5.30 -8.19
N PHE A 336 9.95 -5.02 -7.56
CA PHE A 336 10.24 -3.75 -6.87
C PHE A 336 9.77 -2.50 -7.64
N PHE A 337 10.11 -2.39 -8.93
CA PHE A 337 9.76 -1.25 -9.78
C PHE A 337 8.25 -1.00 -9.92
N THR A 338 7.42 -2.02 -9.71
CA THR A 338 5.95 -1.87 -9.72
C THR A 338 5.38 -1.43 -8.38
N ARG A 339 6.08 -1.75 -7.28
CA ARG A 339 5.70 -1.48 -5.89
C ARG A 339 6.23 -0.14 -5.39
N VAL A 340 7.33 0.33 -5.96
CA VAL A 340 8.00 1.55 -5.52
C VAL A 340 7.24 2.83 -5.89
N ILE A 341 7.29 3.79 -4.97
CA ILE A 341 6.89 5.18 -5.14
C ILE A 341 8.12 5.99 -4.78
N THR A 342 8.58 6.85 -5.68
CA THR A 342 9.67 7.78 -5.34
C THR A 342 9.11 9.10 -4.85
N ILE A 343 9.75 9.65 -3.82
CA ILE A 343 9.36 10.93 -3.23
C ILE A 343 10.54 11.89 -3.34
N SER A 344 10.32 13.03 -4.00
CA SER A 344 11.27 14.14 -3.97
C SER A 344 10.81 15.17 -2.96
N ASP A 345 11.55 15.29 -1.84
CA ASP A 345 11.32 16.27 -0.78
C ASP A 345 12.10 17.55 -1.09
N GLU A 346 11.48 18.44 -1.87
CA GLU A 346 12.02 19.70 -2.34
C GLU A 346 11.84 20.79 -1.27
N LYS A 347 12.91 21.14 -0.54
CA LYS A 347 12.93 22.29 0.38
C LYS A 347 13.29 23.58 -0.39
N GLY A 348 12.61 24.69 -0.09
CA GLY A 348 12.47 25.92 -0.90
C GLY A 348 13.73 26.56 -1.50
N GLY A 349 13.53 27.39 -2.54
CA GLY A 349 14.57 28.09 -3.32
C GLY A 349 14.37 27.91 -4.84
N ARG A 350 15.11 28.67 -5.69
CA ARG A 350 15.04 28.53 -7.16
C ARG A 350 15.32 27.08 -7.58
N ARG A 351 14.59 26.63 -8.61
CA ARG A 351 14.79 25.31 -9.23
C ARG A 351 16.27 25.17 -9.63
N PRO A 352 16.87 23.97 -9.56
CA PRO A 352 18.14 23.66 -10.23
C PRO A 352 18.06 23.71 -11.78
N HIS A 353 17.03 24.37 -12.35
CA HIS A 353 16.76 24.37 -13.79
C HIS A 353 17.65 25.35 -14.58
N ASP A 354 18.57 26.05 -13.91
CA ASP A 354 19.55 26.92 -14.58
C ASP A 354 20.74 26.16 -15.18
N ASP A 355 20.89 24.85 -14.91
CA ASP A 355 21.86 24.00 -15.60
C ASP A 355 21.16 22.78 -16.23
N SER A 356 21.33 22.61 -17.53
CA SER A 356 20.62 21.67 -18.41
C SER A 356 20.93 20.18 -18.18
N GLU A 357 21.37 19.76 -16.99
CA GLU A 357 21.53 18.36 -16.60
C GLU A 357 20.34 17.87 -15.76
N THR A 358 19.17 17.90 -16.41
CA THR A 358 18.04 16.94 -16.35
C THR A 358 17.67 16.30 -15.01
N TRP A 359 16.37 16.32 -14.67
CA TRP A 359 15.73 15.44 -13.67
C TRP A 359 16.24 13.98 -13.62
N ALA A 360 16.69 13.44 -14.77
CA ALA A 360 17.33 12.14 -14.89
C ALA A 360 18.64 11.99 -14.06
N SER A 361 19.36 13.08 -13.77
CA SER A 361 20.55 13.09 -12.89
C SER A 361 20.18 13.06 -11.39
N ILE A 362 19.01 13.62 -11.04
CA ILE A 362 18.48 13.70 -9.67
C ILE A 362 17.85 12.36 -9.25
N ASN A 363 17.23 11.67 -10.20
CA ASN A 363 16.63 10.36 -10.01
C ASN A 363 16.93 9.48 -11.26
N PRO A 364 18.08 8.79 -11.30
CA PRO A 364 18.53 7.99 -12.46
C PRO A 364 17.59 6.82 -12.79
N TYR A 365 16.66 6.54 -11.89
CA TYR A 365 15.65 5.50 -12.04
C TYR A 365 14.24 6.09 -12.27
N SER A 366 14.08 7.41 -12.40
CA SER A 366 12.78 8.05 -12.68
C SER A 366 12.09 7.50 -13.93
N ALA A 367 12.86 7.17 -14.97
CA ALA A 367 12.36 6.50 -16.17
C ALA A 367 11.88 5.05 -15.92
N LEU A 368 12.34 4.42 -14.83
CA LEU A 368 11.96 3.07 -14.40
C LEU A 368 10.80 3.10 -13.39
N TYR A 369 10.61 4.22 -12.69
CA TYR A 369 9.59 4.39 -11.66
C TYR A 369 8.32 5.01 -12.25
N ARG A 370 7.29 4.18 -12.45
CA ARG A 370 5.98 4.64 -12.93
C ARG A 370 5.27 5.61 -11.98
N ASN A 371 5.64 5.62 -10.69
CA ASN A 371 5.01 6.44 -9.66
C ASN A 371 6.04 7.36 -8.99
N HIS A 372 5.87 8.67 -9.17
CA HIS A 372 6.68 9.70 -8.55
C HIS A 372 5.79 10.76 -7.90
N ILE A 373 6.12 11.15 -6.66
CA ILE A 373 5.46 12.22 -5.90
C ILE A 373 6.50 13.29 -5.57
N ARG A 374 6.15 14.55 -5.81
CA ARG A 374 6.93 15.71 -5.38
C ARG A 374 6.28 16.30 -4.14
N LEU A 375 7.07 16.47 -3.08
CA LEU A 375 6.69 17.19 -1.87
C LEU A 375 7.45 18.51 -1.86
N ARG A 376 6.76 19.63 -1.97
CA ARG A 376 7.38 20.96 -2.01
C ARG A 376 7.14 21.72 -0.73
N SER A 377 8.20 22.06 -0.02
CA SER A 377 8.18 23.04 1.07
C SER A 377 8.80 24.36 0.59
N VAL A 378 8.09 25.46 0.68
CA VAL A 378 8.54 26.82 0.39
C VAL A 378 9.01 27.47 1.68
N ARG A 379 10.32 27.49 1.98
CA ARG A 379 10.86 28.53 2.87
C ARG A 379 12.11 29.20 2.34
N ASP A 380 11.92 30.45 1.93
CA ASP A 380 12.72 31.62 2.31
C ASP A 380 11.75 32.76 2.67
N ALA A 381 11.85 33.26 3.91
CA ALA A 381 11.25 34.45 4.54
C ALA A 381 9.82 34.96 4.21
N SER A 382 9.02 35.09 5.29
CA SER A 382 7.88 36.01 5.49
C SER A 382 6.53 35.74 4.79
N LEU A 383 5.74 34.79 5.31
CA LEU A 383 4.29 34.97 5.50
C LEU A 383 3.71 33.82 6.35
N GLN A 384 3.41 34.16 7.61
CA GLN A 384 2.60 33.47 8.62
C GLN A 384 2.98 32.04 9.08
N ILE A 385 2.99 31.87 10.41
CA ILE A 385 3.33 30.66 11.16
C ILE A 385 2.03 29.89 11.47
N GLY A 386 1.99 28.56 11.24
CA GLY A 386 1.01 27.68 11.90
C GLY A 386 0.29 26.62 11.06
N THR A 387 0.52 26.54 9.75
CA THR A 387 -0.07 25.50 8.87
C THR A 387 1.00 24.88 7.98
N PRO A 388 0.99 23.55 7.73
CA PRO A 388 1.82 22.95 6.70
C PRO A 388 1.56 23.67 5.37
N GLU A 389 2.62 23.98 4.64
CA GLU A 389 2.52 24.69 3.36
C GLU A 389 1.65 23.89 2.37
N ARG A 390 0.70 24.56 1.71
CA ARG A 390 -0.34 23.93 0.89
C ARG A 390 0.21 22.89 -0.11
N ALA A 391 1.27 23.22 -0.84
CA ALA A 391 1.87 22.31 -1.83
C ALA A 391 2.44 21.03 -1.21
N PHE A 392 3.07 21.13 -0.03
CA PHE A 392 3.54 19.96 0.72
C PHE A 392 2.35 19.08 1.13
N GLN A 393 1.31 19.70 1.69
CA GLN A 393 0.12 18.98 2.14
C GLN A 393 -0.63 18.32 0.98
N THR A 394 -0.79 19.00 -0.16
CA THR A 394 -1.38 18.43 -1.38
C THR A 394 -0.60 17.21 -1.85
N GLY A 395 0.74 17.25 -1.84
CA GLY A 395 1.59 16.11 -2.17
C GLY A 395 1.42 14.92 -1.21
N ILE A 396 1.34 15.18 0.10
CA ILE A 396 1.07 14.16 1.12
C ILE A 396 -0.33 13.57 0.96
N ASN A 397 -1.36 14.39 0.75
CA ASN A 397 -2.74 13.93 0.55
C ASN A 397 -2.85 13.07 -0.72
N ARG A 398 -2.16 13.45 -1.80
CA ARG A 398 -2.05 12.65 -3.03
C ARG A 398 -1.38 11.30 -2.77
N LEU A 399 -0.30 11.29 -2.00
CA LEU A 399 0.36 10.05 -1.60
C LEU A 399 -0.58 9.16 -0.77
N ALA A 400 -1.29 9.73 0.20
CA ALA A 400 -2.29 9.03 0.99
C ALA A 400 -3.38 8.40 0.11
N ARG A 401 -3.99 9.17 -0.81
CA ARG A 401 -4.99 8.67 -1.78
C ARG A 401 -4.44 7.60 -2.71
N MET A 402 -3.17 7.71 -3.10
CA MET A 402 -2.50 6.68 -3.88
C MET A 402 -2.39 5.36 -3.12
N LEU A 403 -2.04 5.41 -1.84
CA LEU A 403 -1.84 4.25 -0.98
C LEU A 403 -3.16 3.60 -0.55
N SER A 404 -4.17 4.41 -0.20
CA SER A 404 -5.52 3.95 0.12
C SER A 404 -6.28 3.45 -1.11
N GLY A 405 -5.90 3.89 -2.32
CA GLY A 405 -6.62 3.58 -3.55
C GLY A 405 -7.83 4.48 -3.80
N THR A 406 -7.88 5.66 -3.17
CA THR A 406 -8.96 6.66 -3.31
C THR A 406 -8.56 7.84 -4.22
N ARG A 407 -7.67 7.61 -5.19
CA ARG A 407 -7.22 8.66 -6.12
C ARG A 407 -8.38 9.32 -6.87
N ARG A 408 -8.28 10.64 -7.06
CA ARG A 408 -9.31 11.47 -7.70
C ARG A 408 -8.83 11.96 -9.06
N GLY A 409 -9.68 11.81 -10.08
CA GLY A 409 -9.41 12.30 -11.41
C GLY A 409 -10.27 13.52 -11.75
N LEU A 410 -9.66 14.54 -12.34
CA LEU A 410 -10.35 15.69 -12.91
C LEU A 410 -10.51 15.49 -14.41
N VAL A 411 -11.74 15.61 -14.93
CA VAL A 411 -12.02 15.50 -16.37
C VAL A 411 -12.64 16.80 -16.88
N LEU A 412 -11.94 17.47 -17.79
CA LEU A 412 -12.30 18.76 -18.35
C LEU A 412 -12.74 18.63 -19.81
N SER A 413 -13.99 19.01 -20.08
CA SER A 413 -14.56 18.97 -21.42
C SER A 413 -14.03 20.09 -22.33
N GLY A 414 -14.14 19.88 -23.65
CA GLY A 414 -13.94 20.94 -24.64
C GLY A 414 -15.14 21.90 -24.72
N GLY A 415 -15.04 22.90 -25.61
CA GLY A 415 -16.14 23.88 -25.82
C GLY A 415 -15.70 25.33 -26.06
N GLY A 416 -14.43 25.58 -26.41
CA GLY A 416 -13.92 26.92 -26.66
C GLY A 416 -14.07 27.83 -25.45
N ALA A 417 -14.66 29.02 -25.64
CA ALA A 417 -14.87 30.00 -24.57
C ALA A 417 -15.72 29.49 -23.39
N ARG A 418 -16.55 28.46 -23.58
CA ARG A 418 -17.33 27.87 -22.46
C ARG A 418 -16.46 27.15 -21.44
N ALA A 419 -15.25 26.73 -21.84
CA ALA A 419 -14.31 26.06 -20.95
C ALA A 419 -13.74 26.99 -19.86
N PHE A 420 -13.94 28.32 -19.93
CA PHE A 420 -13.58 29.22 -18.82
C PHE A 420 -14.37 28.95 -17.54
N ALA A 421 -15.56 28.34 -17.65
CA ALA A 421 -16.30 27.89 -16.48
C ALA A 421 -15.50 26.90 -15.63
N HIS A 422 -14.62 26.10 -16.25
CA HIS A 422 -13.74 25.17 -15.52
C HIS A 422 -12.79 25.90 -14.57
N ILE A 423 -12.37 27.12 -14.90
CA ILE A 423 -11.47 27.92 -14.04
C ILE A 423 -12.19 28.33 -12.75
N GLY A 424 -13.42 28.83 -12.87
CA GLY A 424 -14.23 29.17 -11.68
C GLY A 424 -14.60 27.93 -10.85
N VAL A 425 -14.87 26.79 -11.48
CA VAL A 425 -15.08 25.51 -10.76
C VAL A 425 -13.81 25.09 -10.01
N LEU A 426 -12.64 25.16 -10.65
CA LEU A 426 -11.36 24.88 -10.02
C LEU A 426 -11.10 25.80 -8.83
N GLU A 427 -11.42 27.10 -8.94
CA GLU A 427 -11.28 28.04 -7.82
C GLU A 427 -12.13 27.62 -6.61
N VAL A 428 -13.39 27.24 -6.81
CA VAL A 428 -14.27 26.81 -5.72
C VAL A 428 -13.81 25.48 -5.11
N LEU A 429 -13.37 24.53 -5.93
CA LEU A 429 -12.84 23.24 -5.46
C LEU A 429 -11.56 23.44 -4.65
N ASP A 430 -10.69 24.34 -5.11
CA ASP A 430 -9.47 24.73 -4.43
C ASP A 430 -9.78 25.41 -3.08
N GLN A 431 -10.77 26.30 -3.02
CA GLN A 431 -11.24 26.89 -1.75
C GLN A 431 -11.83 25.85 -0.78
N ALA A 432 -12.42 24.78 -1.30
CA ALA A 432 -12.93 23.66 -0.52
C ALA A 432 -11.83 22.65 -0.12
N GLY A 433 -10.58 22.84 -0.54
CA GLY A 433 -9.47 21.92 -0.27
C GLY A 433 -9.57 20.59 -1.04
N ILE A 434 -10.28 20.59 -2.17
CA ILE A 434 -10.46 19.40 -3.00
C ILE A 434 -9.38 19.36 -4.08
N ASP A 435 -8.39 18.52 -3.85
CA ASP A 435 -7.28 18.27 -4.79
C ASP A 435 -7.54 17.06 -5.69
N PHE A 436 -6.88 17.07 -6.86
CA PHE A 436 -6.90 15.96 -7.82
C PHE A 436 -5.51 15.35 -8.04
N ASP A 437 -5.50 14.09 -8.47
CA ASP A 437 -4.29 13.26 -8.59
C ASP A 437 -3.95 12.93 -10.06
N VAL A 438 -4.89 13.15 -10.97
CA VAL A 438 -4.74 13.01 -12.42
C VAL A 438 -5.70 13.97 -13.10
N VAL A 439 -5.29 14.52 -14.26
CA VAL A 439 -6.17 15.37 -15.05
C VAL A 439 -6.25 14.89 -16.49
N ALA A 440 -7.45 14.91 -17.05
CA ALA A 440 -7.70 14.70 -18.47
C ALA A 440 -8.46 15.89 -19.02
N GLY A 441 -8.07 16.38 -20.19
CA GLY A 441 -8.71 17.52 -20.83
C GLY A 441 -8.80 17.36 -22.33
N THR A 442 -9.83 17.94 -22.95
CA THR A 442 -9.98 18.00 -24.42
C THR A 442 -10.04 19.45 -24.91
N SER A 443 -9.29 19.80 -25.95
CA SER A 443 -9.25 21.14 -26.56
C SER A 443 -8.93 22.23 -25.51
N MET A 444 -9.80 23.22 -25.30
CA MET A 444 -9.58 24.24 -24.26
C MET A 444 -9.55 23.65 -22.84
N GLY A 445 -10.25 22.53 -22.60
CA GLY A 445 -10.11 21.77 -21.35
C GLY A 445 -8.71 21.19 -21.17
N SER A 446 -7.98 20.85 -22.24
CA SER A 446 -6.57 20.42 -22.16
C SER A 446 -5.66 21.57 -21.74
N VAL A 447 -5.93 22.79 -22.20
CA VAL A 447 -5.19 24.00 -21.80
C VAL A 447 -5.39 24.29 -20.32
N VAL A 448 -6.64 24.35 -19.86
CA VAL A 448 -6.95 24.54 -18.43
C VAL A 448 -6.34 23.41 -17.60
N GLY A 449 -6.47 22.17 -18.05
CA GLY A 449 -5.92 20.99 -17.39
C GLY A 449 -4.40 21.00 -17.30
N ALA A 450 -3.69 21.43 -18.37
CA ALA A 450 -2.24 21.57 -18.35
C ALA A 450 -1.78 22.66 -17.38
N GLY A 451 -2.51 23.78 -17.30
CA GLY A 451 -2.24 24.82 -16.30
C GLY A 451 -2.39 24.27 -14.88
N TYR A 452 -3.50 23.59 -14.60
CA TYR A 452 -3.72 22.93 -13.30
C TYR A 452 -2.64 21.89 -12.99
N ALA A 453 -2.25 21.07 -13.97
CA ALA A 453 -1.19 20.08 -13.82
C ALA A 453 0.17 20.68 -13.49
N LEU A 454 0.45 21.92 -13.91
CA LEU A 454 1.67 22.66 -13.58
C LEU A 454 1.62 23.31 -12.17
N GLY A 455 0.57 23.04 -11.38
CA GLY A 455 0.39 23.59 -10.05
C GLY A 455 -0.05 25.06 -10.05
N LYS A 456 -0.65 25.52 -11.15
CA LYS A 456 -1.14 26.90 -11.28
C LYS A 456 -2.46 27.09 -10.57
N ASP A 457 -2.60 28.20 -9.86
CA ASP A 457 -3.89 28.58 -9.28
C ASP A 457 -4.87 29.06 -10.36
N ALA A 458 -6.15 29.20 -10.00
CA ALA A 458 -7.20 29.57 -10.95
C ALA A 458 -6.92 30.91 -11.66
N ARG A 459 -6.29 31.88 -10.98
CA ARG A 459 -5.98 33.21 -11.55
C ARG A 459 -4.82 33.13 -12.52
N GLU A 460 -3.80 32.35 -12.19
CA GLU A 460 -2.68 32.08 -13.09
C GLU A 460 -3.15 31.35 -14.34
N ILE A 461 -4.03 30.35 -14.20
CA ILE A 461 -4.65 29.65 -15.32
C ILE A 461 -5.45 30.64 -16.16
N GLU A 462 -6.29 31.48 -15.56
CA GLU A 462 -7.05 32.52 -16.27
C GLU A 462 -6.14 33.43 -17.10
N ALA A 463 -5.04 33.92 -16.51
CA ALA A 463 -4.07 34.76 -17.20
C ALA A 463 -3.37 34.02 -18.36
N MET A 464 -3.08 32.72 -18.22
CA MET A 464 -2.56 31.90 -19.31
C MET A 464 -3.57 31.75 -20.43
N VAL A 465 -4.82 31.42 -20.11
CA VAL A 465 -5.84 31.22 -21.14
C VAL A 465 -6.15 32.53 -21.86
N ALA A 466 -6.16 33.67 -21.15
CA ALA A 466 -6.32 35.00 -21.74
C ALA A 466 -5.27 35.32 -22.82
N LYS A 467 -4.03 34.80 -22.70
CA LYS A 467 -2.99 34.94 -23.73
C LYS A 467 -3.21 34.03 -24.94
N ILE A 468 -3.86 32.88 -24.73
CA ILE A 468 -4.16 31.89 -25.78
C ILE A 468 -5.34 32.35 -26.64
N ILE A 469 -6.30 33.05 -26.03
CA ILE A 469 -7.44 33.64 -26.74
C ILE A 469 -6.90 34.80 -27.58
N PRO A 470 -6.92 34.69 -28.91
CA PRO A 470 -6.56 35.83 -29.72
C PRO A 470 -7.64 36.88 -29.62
N ASP A 471 -7.25 38.14 -29.74
CA ASP A 471 -8.15 39.20 -30.20
C ASP A 471 -8.93 38.62 -31.40
N SER A 472 -10.28 38.68 -31.35
CA SER A 472 -11.27 37.94 -32.17
C SER A 472 -10.99 37.80 -33.69
N LYS A 473 -10.02 38.55 -34.24
CA LYS A 473 -9.50 38.47 -35.60
C LYS A 473 -8.55 37.29 -35.87
N ALA A 474 -7.90 36.67 -34.89
CA ALA A 474 -6.91 35.61 -35.16
C ALA A 474 -7.48 34.19 -35.34
N ILE A 475 -8.76 33.96 -34.99
CA ILE A 475 -9.52 32.76 -35.37
C ILE A 475 -9.76 32.73 -36.89
N LEU A 476 -9.64 33.87 -37.58
CA LEU A 476 -9.80 34.00 -39.03
C LEU A 476 -8.44 33.99 -39.74
N ASP A 477 -7.62 32.96 -39.53
CA ASP A 477 -6.46 32.70 -40.42
C ASP A 477 -6.97 32.02 -41.70
N LYS A 478 -7.79 32.76 -42.47
CA LYS A 478 -8.43 32.31 -43.71
C LYS A 478 -7.36 31.93 -44.72
N THR A 479 -7.16 30.63 -44.91
CA THR A 479 -6.50 30.10 -46.10
C THR A 479 -7.43 29.08 -46.75
N ILE A 480 -7.56 29.11 -48.07
CA ILE A 480 -8.51 28.30 -48.85
C ILE A 480 -7.95 26.86 -48.96
N PRO A 481 -8.64 25.80 -48.46
CA PRO A 481 -8.09 24.43 -48.56
C PRO A 481 -9.11 23.35 -48.94
N LEU A 482 -8.61 22.31 -49.62
CA LEU A 482 -9.36 21.11 -50.00
C LEU A 482 -9.48 20.06 -48.87
N ILE A 483 -8.79 20.20 -47.71
CA ILE A 483 -8.71 19.16 -46.66
C ILE A 483 -8.85 19.67 -45.18
N SER A 484 -8.52 20.94 -44.82
CA SER A 484 -8.76 21.46 -43.44
C SER A 484 -8.77 23.00 -43.34
N PHE A 485 -9.75 23.59 -42.63
CA PHE A 485 -10.00 25.04 -42.51
C PHE A 485 -9.02 25.85 -41.63
N PHE A 486 -8.04 25.23 -40.93
CA PHE A 486 -7.11 25.93 -40.04
C PHE A 486 -5.65 25.51 -40.25
N ARG A 487 -4.74 26.48 -40.41
CA ARG A 487 -3.27 26.25 -40.47
C ARG A 487 -2.61 26.03 -39.10
N GLY A 488 -3.29 26.33 -37.99
CA GLY A 488 -2.85 26.01 -36.62
C GLY A 488 -1.66 26.82 -36.06
N HIS A 489 -0.84 27.48 -36.89
CA HIS A 489 0.39 28.15 -36.45
C HIS A 489 0.20 29.23 -35.37
N LYS A 490 -0.84 30.06 -35.47
CA LYS A 490 -1.13 31.11 -34.47
C LYS A 490 -1.56 30.51 -33.13
N LEU A 491 -2.37 29.46 -33.15
CA LEU A 491 -2.79 28.75 -31.95
C LEU A 491 -1.61 28.06 -31.26
N ASN A 492 -0.76 27.36 -32.03
CA ASN A 492 0.44 26.73 -31.50
C ASN A 492 1.39 27.75 -30.87
N ARG A 493 1.57 28.92 -31.50
CA ARG A 493 2.37 30.00 -30.93
C ARG A 493 1.77 30.53 -29.63
N ALA A 494 0.46 30.76 -29.57
CA ALA A 494 -0.19 31.26 -28.36
C ALA A 494 -0.13 30.24 -27.19
N VAL A 495 -0.22 28.94 -27.50
CA VAL A 495 0.02 27.86 -26.50
C VAL A 495 1.48 27.86 -26.03
N LEU A 496 2.45 27.98 -26.93
CA LEU A 496 3.87 28.09 -26.57
C LEU A 496 4.15 29.37 -25.76
N ASP A 497 3.52 30.50 -26.07
CA ASP A 497 3.68 31.74 -25.31
C ASP A 497 3.09 31.64 -23.89
N ALA A 498 2.04 30.83 -23.71
CA ALA A 498 1.39 30.61 -22.42
C ALA A 498 2.12 29.60 -21.53
N PHE A 499 2.66 28.52 -22.11
CA PHE A 499 3.31 27.43 -21.38
C PHE A 499 4.84 27.46 -21.44
N GLY A 500 5.43 28.25 -22.33
CA GLY A 500 6.88 28.28 -22.57
C GLY A 500 7.43 26.94 -23.04
N ASP A 501 8.62 26.60 -22.54
CA ASP A 501 9.29 25.32 -22.80
C ASP A 501 8.88 24.20 -21.82
N ALA A 502 7.76 24.37 -21.11
CA ALA A 502 7.27 23.38 -20.16
C ALA A 502 6.96 22.05 -20.86
N ARG A 503 7.34 20.96 -20.21
CA ARG A 503 7.14 19.60 -20.71
C ARG A 503 6.37 18.76 -19.69
N PHE A 504 5.97 17.55 -20.06
CA PHE A 504 5.15 16.69 -19.20
C PHE A 504 5.82 16.28 -17.88
N GLU A 505 7.16 16.31 -17.80
CA GLU A 505 7.89 16.02 -16.57
C GLU A 505 7.91 17.23 -15.61
N ASP A 506 7.56 18.43 -16.07
CA ASP A 506 7.40 19.61 -15.24
C ASP A 506 6.08 19.63 -14.45
N THR A 507 5.10 18.82 -14.87
CA THR A 507 3.80 18.74 -14.19
C THR A 507 3.91 18.08 -12.81
N GLU A 508 3.00 18.45 -11.92
CA GLU A 508 2.85 17.88 -10.58
C GLU A 508 1.97 16.62 -10.58
N ILE A 509 1.10 16.49 -11.61
CA ILE A 509 0.25 15.33 -11.84
C ILE A 509 0.29 14.87 -13.29
N PRO A 510 0.02 13.58 -13.53
CA PRO A 510 -0.14 13.02 -14.87
C PRO A 510 -1.32 13.62 -15.65
#